data_AF-A0A2H6ACD9-F1
#
_entry.id   AF-A0A2H6ACD9-F1
#
_cell.length_a   1.000
_cell.length_b   1.000
_cell.length_c   1.000
_cell.angle_alpha   90.00
_cell.angle_beta   90.00
_cell.angle_gamma   90.00
#
_symmetry.space_group_name_H-M   'P 1'
#
loop_
_entity.id
_entity.type
_entity.pdbx_description
1 polymer ?
#
loop_
_entity_poly.entity_id
_entity_poly.type
_entity_poly.pdbx_seq_one_letter_code
_entity_poly.pdbx_strand_id
1 'polypeptide(L)'
;MKVTGKGDFVGLNVLIYNDPRSAADNIDIAGLGKVHITAPVSGTYQGIAFYQRRDATNTITVSGNGKTKIQGAYYLANGTTQFVGNATGDILATQVVASQAAIAGNGQVIIDWIETNVARTRTIGLVE
;
A
#
# COMPACT_ATOMS: atom_id res chain seq x y z
N MET A 1 -1.21 -7.06 10.93
CA MET A 1 0.25 -7.26 10.71
C MET A 1 0.98 -6.05 11.26
N LYS A 2 2.09 -6.23 12.00
CA LYS A 2 2.84 -5.10 12.55
C LYS A 2 4.33 -5.25 12.26
N VAL A 3 4.91 -4.30 11.54
CA VAL A 3 6.35 -4.21 11.31
C VAL A 3 6.84 -3.01 12.11
N THR A 4 7.74 -3.25 13.06
CA THR A 4 8.37 -2.22 13.92
C THR A 4 9.83 -2.55 14.21
N GLY A 5 10.64 -1.51 14.43
CA GLY A 5 12.04 -1.65 14.83
C GLY A 5 13.03 -1.04 13.83
N LYS A 6 14.29 -1.47 13.92
CA LYS A 6 15.40 -0.98 13.08
C LYS A 6 15.81 -1.95 11.96
N GLY A 7 15.20 -3.14 11.92
CA GLY A 7 15.48 -4.13 10.88
C GLY A 7 14.84 -3.76 9.55
N ASP A 8 15.44 -4.24 8.47
CA ASP A 8 14.89 -4.06 7.12
C ASP A 8 13.75 -5.04 6.86
N PHE A 9 12.71 -4.58 6.18
CA PHE A 9 11.59 -5.39 5.71
C PHE A 9 11.55 -5.34 4.18
N VAL A 10 11.78 -6.49 3.55
CA VAL A 10 11.85 -6.59 2.09
C VAL A 10 10.90 -7.67 1.59
N GLY A 11 9.97 -7.29 0.72
CA GLY A 11 9.03 -8.20 0.06
C GLY A 11 8.98 -7.91 -1.45
N LEU A 12 9.62 -8.73 -2.26
CA LEU A 12 9.71 -8.50 -3.71
C LEU A 12 8.69 -9.35 -4.46
N ASN A 13 7.94 -8.71 -5.35
CA ASN A 13 6.91 -9.32 -6.20
C ASN A 13 5.84 -10.05 -5.40
N VAL A 14 5.41 -9.44 -4.29
CA VAL A 14 4.45 -10.01 -3.35
C VAL A 14 3.16 -9.20 -3.31
N LEU A 15 2.05 -9.92 -3.18
CA LEU A 15 0.78 -9.35 -2.73
C LEU A 15 0.65 -9.57 -1.23
N ILE A 16 0.31 -8.52 -0.50
CA ILE A 16 -0.13 -8.61 0.89
C ILE A 16 -1.66 -8.52 0.89
N TYR A 17 -2.32 -9.62 1.25
CA TYR A 17 -3.77 -9.69 1.38
C TYR A 17 -4.21 -9.48 2.83
N ASN A 18 -5.01 -8.45 3.07
CA ASN A 18 -5.60 -8.16 4.37
C ASN A 18 -7.04 -8.70 4.44
N ASP A 19 -7.26 -9.74 5.23
CA ASP A 19 -8.59 -10.29 5.58
C ASP A 19 -8.93 -10.03 7.05
N PRO A 20 -9.16 -8.77 7.46
CA PRO A 20 -9.43 -8.47 8.85
C PRO A 20 -10.76 -9.12 9.29
N ARG A 21 -10.75 -9.73 10.47
CA ARG A 21 -11.92 -10.32 11.13
C ARG A 21 -12.37 -9.49 12.33
N SER A 22 -11.55 -8.53 12.75
CA SER A 22 -11.80 -7.58 13.81
C SER A 22 -11.32 -6.18 13.43
N ALA A 23 -11.87 -5.15 14.08
CA ALA A 23 -11.41 -3.76 13.94
C ALA A 23 -9.94 -3.56 14.39
N ALA A 24 -9.39 -4.49 15.17
CA ALA A 24 -7.99 -4.47 15.59
C ALA A 24 -7.00 -5.04 14.54
N ASP A 25 -7.50 -5.69 13.48
CA ASP A 25 -6.68 -6.36 12.47
C ASP A 25 -6.12 -5.39 11.42
N ASN A 26 -5.49 -4.32 11.90
CA ASN A 26 -4.87 -3.32 11.06
C ASN A 26 -3.51 -3.80 10.53
N ILE A 27 -3.03 -3.14 9.48
CA ILE A 27 -1.65 -3.28 9.02
C ILE A 27 -0.91 -2.01 9.40
N ASP A 28 0.06 -2.14 10.28
CA ASP A 28 0.91 -1.02 10.71
C ASP A 28 2.36 -1.30 10.32
N ILE A 29 2.86 -0.50 9.39
CA ILE A 29 4.25 -0.52 8.94
C ILE A 29 4.90 0.74 9.47
N ALA A 30 5.73 0.61 10.50
CA ALA A 30 6.48 1.71 11.08
C ALA A 30 7.90 1.24 11.37
N GLY A 31 8.91 2.07 11.17
CA GLY A 31 10.28 1.62 11.46
C GLY A 31 11.35 2.63 11.08
N LEU A 32 12.55 2.37 11.58
CA LEU A 32 13.75 3.11 11.21
C LEU A 32 14.60 2.35 10.17
N GLY A 33 14.32 1.06 9.97
CA GLY A 33 14.92 0.25 8.91
C GLY A 33 14.30 0.54 7.54
N LYS A 34 14.91 0.00 6.49
CA LYS A 34 14.42 0.10 5.12
C LYS A 34 13.16 -0.75 4.95
N VAL A 35 12.11 -0.19 4.39
CA VAL A 35 10.92 -0.93 3.95
C VAL A 35 10.91 -0.93 2.43
N HIS A 36 10.97 -2.10 1.82
CA HIS A 36 10.94 -2.22 0.36
C HIS A 36 9.98 -3.31 -0.09
N ILE A 37 8.89 -2.90 -0.73
CA ILE A 37 7.87 -3.82 -1.24
C ILE A 37 7.64 -3.54 -2.72
N THR A 38 7.59 -4.59 -3.54
CA THR A 38 7.15 -4.49 -4.94
C THR A 38 5.99 -5.43 -5.19
N ALA A 39 4.96 -4.91 -5.86
CA ALA A 39 3.80 -5.69 -6.29
C ALA A 39 4.19 -6.76 -7.32
N PRO A 40 3.37 -7.82 -7.48
CA PRO A 40 3.58 -8.79 -8.54
C PRO A 40 3.58 -8.12 -9.92
N VAL A 41 4.46 -8.57 -10.82
CA VAL A 41 4.56 -8.05 -12.19
C VAL A 41 3.70 -8.81 -13.21
N SER A 42 3.02 -9.87 -12.77
CA SER A 42 2.14 -10.69 -13.60
C SER A 42 1.06 -11.38 -12.76
N GLY A 43 0.10 -12.02 -13.42
CA GLY A 43 -1.03 -12.72 -12.79
C GLY A 43 -2.19 -11.79 -12.41
N THR A 44 -3.20 -12.36 -11.76
CA THR A 44 -4.47 -11.67 -11.45
C THR A 44 -4.28 -10.45 -10.54
N TYR A 45 -3.25 -10.44 -9.70
CA TYR A 45 -2.95 -9.35 -8.77
C TYR A 45 -1.76 -8.49 -9.21
N GLN A 46 -1.42 -8.52 -10.50
CA GLN A 46 -0.37 -7.67 -11.05
C GLN A 46 -0.60 -6.19 -10.67
N GLY A 47 0.46 -5.55 -10.19
CA GLY A 47 0.46 -4.14 -9.82
C GLY A 47 -0.20 -3.83 -8.48
N ILE A 48 -0.71 -4.81 -7.74
CA ILE A 48 -1.33 -4.61 -6.42
C ILE A 48 -0.36 -5.09 -5.32
N ALA A 49 0.11 -4.16 -4.48
CA ALA A 49 0.97 -4.49 -3.34
C ALA A 49 0.14 -4.85 -2.11
N PHE A 50 -0.94 -4.10 -1.88
CA PHE A 50 -1.88 -4.33 -0.77
C PHE A 50 -3.29 -4.48 -1.30
N TYR A 51 -3.95 -5.57 -0.90
CA TYR A 51 -5.37 -5.77 -1.17
C TYR A 51 -6.09 -6.07 0.13
N GLN A 52 -7.06 -5.25 0.48
CA GLN A 52 -7.94 -5.46 1.62
C GLN A 52 -9.28 -6.01 1.15
N ARG A 53 -9.84 -6.94 1.94
CA ARG A 53 -11.21 -7.44 1.74
C ARG A 53 -12.17 -6.26 1.56
N ARG A 54 -13.00 -6.31 0.51
CA ARG A 54 -13.72 -5.13 -0.01
C ARG A 54 -14.64 -4.45 1.00
N ASP A 55 -15.29 -5.23 1.86
CA ASP A 55 -16.21 -4.80 2.92
C ASP A 55 -15.49 -4.30 4.18
N ALA A 56 -14.18 -4.55 4.32
CA ALA A 56 -13.45 -4.17 5.51
C ALA A 56 -13.10 -2.68 5.55
N THR A 57 -13.30 -2.08 6.72
CA THR A 57 -13.05 -0.65 6.99
C THR A 57 -11.75 -0.41 7.77
N ASN A 58 -10.95 -1.45 7.97
CA ASN A 58 -9.67 -1.37 8.70
C ASN A 58 -8.69 -0.42 8.01
N THR A 59 -7.77 0.11 8.83
CA THR A 59 -6.76 1.06 8.37
C THR A 59 -5.47 0.32 8.04
N ILE A 60 -4.83 0.74 6.94
CA ILE A 60 -3.42 0.43 6.66
C ILE A 60 -2.60 1.70 6.91
N THR A 61 -1.70 1.64 7.89
CA THR A 61 -0.83 2.74 8.28
C THR A 61 0.59 2.47 7.80
N VAL A 62 1.15 3.41 7.05
CA VAL A 62 2.56 3.39 6.61
C VAL A 62 3.25 4.64 7.11
N SER A 63 4.18 4.46 8.04
CA SER A 63 4.98 5.53 8.63
C SER A 63 6.42 5.44 8.15
N GLY A 64 6.82 6.38 7.29
CA GLY A 64 8.12 6.42 6.64
C GLY A 64 9.07 7.47 7.23
N ASN A 65 10.34 7.07 7.42
CA ASN A 65 11.42 7.95 7.85
C ASN A 65 12.51 8.13 6.76
N GLY A 66 12.15 8.06 5.47
CA GLY A 66 13.06 8.35 4.34
C GLY A 66 13.76 7.12 3.74
N LYS A 67 13.25 5.92 4.05
CA LYS A 67 13.74 4.64 3.52
C LYS A 67 12.58 3.69 3.18
N THR A 68 11.40 4.23 2.90
CA THR A 68 10.19 3.46 2.62
C THR A 68 9.87 3.55 1.13
N LYS A 69 10.00 2.41 0.45
CA LYS A 69 9.69 2.30 -0.98
C LYS A 69 8.73 1.16 -1.22
N ILE A 70 7.46 1.50 -1.43
CA ILE A 70 6.40 0.55 -1.76
C ILE A 70 5.91 0.85 -3.16
N GLN A 71 6.23 -0.05 -4.09
CA GLN A 71 5.85 0.06 -5.49
C GLN A 71 4.70 -0.88 -5.79
N GLY A 72 3.50 -0.31 -5.88
CA GLY A 72 2.27 -1.03 -6.17
C GLY A 72 1.06 -0.28 -5.67
N ALA A 73 -0.11 -0.73 -6.11
CA ALA A 73 -1.38 -0.18 -5.72
C ALA A 73 -1.80 -0.64 -4.32
N TYR A 74 -2.46 0.26 -3.61
CA TYR A 74 -3.19 -0.02 -2.37
C TYR A 74 -4.67 -0.09 -2.72
N TYR A 75 -5.28 -1.25 -2.50
CA TYR A 75 -6.69 -1.47 -2.74
C TYR A 75 -7.44 -1.70 -1.43
N LEU A 76 -8.12 -0.66 -0.93
CA LEU A 76 -8.92 -0.67 0.30
C LEU A 76 -10.28 -0.01 0.05
N ALA A 77 -11.14 -0.64 -0.74
CA ALA A 77 -12.39 -0.03 -1.23
C ALA A 77 -13.20 0.75 -0.17
N ASN A 78 -13.36 0.20 1.04
CA ASN A 78 -14.07 0.82 2.16
C ASN A 78 -13.16 1.20 3.34
N GLY A 79 -11.86 1.02 3.21
CA GLY A 79 -10.88 1.27 4.27
C GLY A 79 -10.18 2.62 4.13
N THR A 80 -9.34 2.90 5.12
CA THR A 80 -8.51 4.11 5.15
C THR A 80 -7.05 3.73 4.96
N THR A 81 -6.35 4.43 4.06
CA THR A 81 -4.87 4.39 4.01
C THR A 81 -4.33 5.62 4.69
N GLN A 82 -3.45 5.43 5.67
CA GLN A 82 -2.78 6.53 6.35
C GLN A 82 -1.28 6.51 6.04
N PHE A 83 -0.80 7.58 5.43
CA PHE A 83 0.62 7.80 5.16
C PHE A 83 1.15 8.85 6.14
N VAL A 84 2.15 8.49 6.93
CA VAL A 84 2.83 9.40 7.86
C VAL A 84 4.28 9.55 7.42
N GLY A 85 4.61 10.67 6.78
CA GLY A 85 5.97 10.97 6.32
C GLY A 85 6.72 11.83 7.33
N ASN A 86 7.95 11.47 7.69
CA ASN A 86 8.83 12.30 8.53
C ASN A 86 10.15 12.69 7.85
N ALA A 87 10.37 12.27 6.60
CA ALA A 87 11.55 12.62 5.82
C ALA A 87 11.18 12.84 4.34
N THR A 88 12.14 13.31 3.56
CA THR A 88 12.01 13.59 2.12
C THR A 88 12.36 12.37 1.26
N GLY A 89 11.61 12.14 0.18
CA GLY A 89 12.02 11.22 -0.90
C GLY A 89 11.47 9.79 -0.91
N ASP A 90 10.38 9.48 -0.21
CA ASP A 90 9.80 8.13 -0.19
C ASP A 90 8.66 7.97 -1.23
N ILE A 91 8.76 6.94 -2.09
CA ILE A 91 7.65 6.47 -2.94
C ILE A 91 6.82 5.48 -2.12
N LEU A 92 5.65 5.90 -1.66
CA LEU A 92 4.82 5.09 -0.76
C LEU A 92 3.76 4.27 -1.49
N ALA A 93 3.42 4.63 -2.72
CA ALA A 93 2.46 3.91 -3.55
C ALA A 93 2.64 4.26 -5.03
N THR A 94 2.19 3.38 -5.93
CA THR A 94 1.96 3.75 -7.34
C THR A 94 0.53 4.20 -7.62
N GLN A 95 -0.41 3.72 -6.80
CA GLN A 95 -1.82 4.05 -6.87
C GLN A 95 -2.46 3.80 -5.50
N VAL A 96 -3.44 4.64 -5.12
CA VAL A 96 -4.22 4.45 -3.91
C VAL A 96 -5.70 4.46 -4.27
N VAL A 97 -6.37 3.34 -4.03
CA VAL A 97 -7.81 3.16 -4.20
C VAL A 97 -8.39 2.85 -2.82
N ALA A 98 -8.82 3.89 -2.12
CA ALA A 98 -9.36 3.79 -0.77
C ALA A 98 -10.57 4.71 -0.57
N SER A 99 -11.40 4.44 0.44
CA SER A 99 -12.48 5.37 0.82
C SER A 99 -11.91 6.68 1.36
N GLN A 100 -10.77 6.61 2.03
CA GLN A 100 -10.05 7.78 2.52
C GLN A 100 -8.55 7.54 2.43
N ALA A 101 -7.84 8.54 1.90
CA ALA A 101 -6.39 8.63 2.01
C ALA A 101 -6.04 9.79 2.94
N ALA A 102 -5.48 9.48 4.11
CA ALA A 102 -5.01 10.46 5.09
C ALA A 102 -3.49 10.59 4.97
N ILE A 103 -3.01 11.81 4.78
CA ILE A 103 -1.58 12.12 4.70
C ILE A 103 -1.25 13.05 5.86
N ALA A 104 -0.24 12.68 6.64
CA ALA A 104 0.19 13.43 7.82
C ALA A 104 1.72 13.41 7.97
N GLY A 105 2.23 14.24 8.87
CA GLY A 105 3.66 14.35 9.18
C GLY A 105 4.35 15.53 8.47
N ASN A 106 5.66 15.61 8.66
CA ASN A 106 6.49 16.72 8.16
C ASN A 106 7.32 16.36 6.92
N GLY A 107 7.13 15.15 6.39
CA GLY A 107 7.87 14.59 5.26
C GLY A 107 7.11 14.71 3.93
N GLN A 108 7.71 14.09 2.90
CA GLN A 108 7.11 14.03 1.56
C GLN A 108 6.48 12.65 1.35
N VAL A 109 5.26 12.63 0.82
CA VAL A 109 4.60 11.42 0.30
C VAL A 109 4.53 11.51 -1.21
N ILE A 110 5.20 10.58 -1.90
CA ILE A 110 5.15 10.49 -3.36
C ILE A 110 4.25 9.31 -3.74
N ILE A 111 3.22 9.61 -4.52
CA ILE A 111 2.38 8.63 -5.21
C ILE A 111 2.71 8.77 -6.69
N ASP A 112 3.52 7.84 -7.21
CA ASP A 112 4.04 7.91 -8.58
C ASP A 112 3.28 6.93 -9.48
N TRP A 113 2.46 7.48 -10.38
CA TRP A 113 1.66 6.68 -11.28
C TRP A 113 2.53 6.09 -12.39
N ILE A 114 2.75 4.77 -12.33
CA ILE A 114 3.53 4.02 -13.32
C ILE A 114 2.62 3.02 -14.00
N GLU A 115 2.28 3.26 -15.27
CA GLU A 115 1.30 2.46 -16.04
C GLU A 115 1.56 0.94 -16.02
N THR A 116 2.84 0.52 -15.96
CA THR A 116 3.21 -0.90 -15.92
C THR A 116 3.02 -1.56 -14.55
N ASN A 117 2.84 -0.77 -13.48
CA ASN A 117 2.81 -1.18 -12.09
C ASN A 117 1.56 -0.69 -11.33
N VAL A 118 0.49 -0.35 -12.04
CA VAL A 118 -0.81 -0.01 -11.45
C VAL A 118 -1.77 -1.20 -11.47
N ALA A 119 -2.78 -1.17 -10.60
CA ALA A 119 -3.83 -2.15 -10.64
C ALA A 119 -4.59 -2.02 -11.97
N ARG A 120 -4.74 -3.11 -12.71
CA ARG A 120 -5.49 -3.10 -13.98
C ARG A 120 -6.95 -2.74 -13.73
N THR A 121 -7.44 -1.73 -14.45
CA THR A 121 -8.88 -1.43 -14.52
C THR A 121 -9.60 -2.56 -15.25
N ARG A 122 -10.75 -3.01 -14.74
CA ARG A 122 -11.62 -3.92 -15.49
C ARG A 122 -12.26 -3.15 -16.64
N THR A 123 -11.85 -3.44 -17.87
CA THR A 123 -12.62 -3.06 -19.07
C THR A 123 -13.85 -3.96 -19.12
N ILE A 124 -15.03 -3.38 -18.91
CA ILE A 124 -16.30 -4.06 -19.18
C ILE A 124 -16.77 -3.53 -20.53
N GLY A 125 -16.66 -4.36 -21.58
CA GLY A 125 -17.30 -4.12 -22.86
C GLY A 125 -18.57 -4.96 -22.96
N LEU A 126 -19.61 -4.45 -23.63
CA LEU A 126 -20.67 -5.34 -24.10
C LEU A 126 -20.07 -6.24 -25.19
N VAL A 127 -20.24 -7.55 -25.05
CA VAL A 127 -20.15 -8.48 -26.17
C VAL A 127 -21.50 -8.39 -26.87
N GLU A 128 -21.48 -7.98 -28.14
CA GLU A 128 -22.62 -8.15 -29.06
C GLU A 128 -22.70 -9.60 -29.55
#